data_AF-A0A2H0TES4-F1
#
_entry.id   AF-A0A2H0TES4-F1
#
_cell.length_a   1.000
_cell.length_b   1.000
_cell.length_c   1.000
_cell.angle_alpha   90.00
_cell.angle_beta   90.00
_cell.angle_gamma   90.00
#
_symmetry.space_group_name_H-M   'P 1'
#
loop_
_entity.id
_entity.type
_entity.pdbx_description
1 polymer ?
#
loop_
_entity_poly.entity_id
_entity_poly.type
_entity_poly.pdbx_seq_one_letter_code
_entity_poly.pdbx_strand_id
1 'polypeptide(L)'
;MQTNVQNGYGVPLAIIAAGLLIAGAVFFTGNNNGTVASDNNANNTGAQPSGEFRMPSEDDHIRGATDAKVTVIEYSDFNCSFCARLHPTLTRIVEEYDGEVNWVYRHFANYAQGRV
;
A
#
# COMPACT_ATOMS: atom_id res chain seq x y z
N MET A 1 38.54 -44.31 -14.08
CA MET A 1 37.70 -44.00 -15.27
C MET A 1 38.49 -43.03 -16.13
N GLN A 2 38.96 -43.48 -17.29
CA GLN A 2 39.69 -42.65 -18.25
C GLN A 2 38.67 -41.97 -19.16
N THR A 3 38.54 -40.65 -19.10
CA THR A 3 37.84 -39.89 -20.15
C THR A 3 38.87 -39.19 -21.01
N ASN A 4 39.02 -39.80 -22.19
CA ASN A 4 39.73 -39.35 -23.37
C ASN A 4 39.44 -37.87 -23.70
N VAL A 5 40.46 -37.01 -23.59
CA VAL A 5 40.45 -35.64 -24.11
C VAL A 5 41.52 -35.54 -25.20
N GLN A 6 41.24 -36.13 -26.37
CA GLN A 6 42.06 -35.99 -27.58
C GLN A 6 41.48 -35.02 -28.63
N ASN A 7 40.46 -34.20 -28.30
CA ASN A 7 39.96 -33.19 -29.24
C ASN A 7 40.07 -31.77 -28.67
N GLY A 8 41.12 -31.04 -29.08
CA GLY A 8 41.33 -29.61 -28.77
C GLY A 8 40.23 -28.66 -29.29
N TYR A 9 39.22 -29.20 -29.98
CA TYR A 9 38.03 -28.47 -30.44
C TYR A 9 36.82 -28.59 -29.49
N GLY A 10 36.91 -29.36 -28.41
CA GLY A 10 35.80 -29.52 -27.45
C GLY A 10 35.42 -28.21 -26.76
N VAL A 11 36.41 -27.41 -26.38
CA VAL A 11 36.20 -26.10 -25.74
C VAL A 11 35.52 -25.10 -26.69
N PRO A 12 36.01 -24.85 -27.93
CA PRO A 12 35.35 -23.91 -28.83
C PRO A 12 33.97 -24.38 -29.29
N LEU A 13 33.75 -25.69 -29.50
CA LEU A 13 32.43 -26.21 -29.85
C LEU A 13 31.40 -26.04 -28.72
N ALA A 14 31.82 -26.20 -27.47
CA ALA A 14 30.94 -25.98 -26.32
C ALA A 14 30.51 -24.51 -26.21
N ILE A 15 31.41 -23.56 -26.49
CA ILE A 15 31.10 -22.12 -26.46
C ILE A 15 30.06 -21.77 -27.53
N ILE A 16 30.22 -22.29 -28.76
CA ILE A 16 29.26 -22.04 -29.85
C ILE A 16 27.90 -22.67 -29.53
N ALA A 17 27.87 -23.90 -29.01
CA ALA A 17 26.64 -24.57 -28.62
C ALA A 17 25.90 -23.80 -27.51
N ALA A 18 26.62 -23.32 -26.48
CA ALA A 18 26.04 -22.52 -25.41
C ALA A 18 25.47 -21.19 -25.93
N GLY A 19 26.19 -20.51 -26.83
CA GLY A 19 25.72 -19.27 -27.45
C GLY A 19 24.42 -19.45 -28.24
N LEU A 20 24.31 -20.53 -29.02
CA LEU A 20 23.10 -20.84 -29.79
C LEU A 20 21.91 -21.16 -28.87
N LEU A 21 22.13 -21.89 -27.77
CA LEU A 21 21.06 -22.21 -26.82
C LEU A 21 20.53 -20.95 -26.11
N ILE A 22 21.41 -20.05 -25.68
CA ILE A 22 21.01 -18.80 -25.01
C ILE A 22 20.23 -17.90 -25.97
N ALA A 23 20.73 -17.72 -27.20
CA ALA A 23 20.05 -16.92 -28.22
C ALA A 23 18.67 -17.50 -28.57
N GLY A 24 18.55 -18.82 -28.71
CA GLY A 24 17.29 -19.51 -28.93
C GLY A 24 16.29 -19.31 -27.79
N ALA A 25 16.75 -19.40 -26.53
CA ALA A 25 15.89 -19.20 -25.36
C ALA A 25 15.33 -17.78 -25.27
N VAL A 26 16.14 -16.75 -25.55
CA VAL A 26 15.70 -15.35 -25.55
C VAL A 26 14.68 -15.10 -26.67
N PHE A 27 14.95 -15.60 -27.88
CA PHE A 27 14.02 -15.43 -29.00
C PHE A 27 12.68 -16.15 -28.76
N PHE A 28 12.71 -17.34 -28.14
CA PHE A 28 11.50 -18.10 -27.83
C PHE A 28 10.71 -17.53 -26.63
N THR A 29 11.38 -16.89 -25.67
CA THR A 29 10.75 -16.28 -24.48
C THR A 29 10.19 -14.88 -24.77
N GLY A 30 10.57 -14.24 -25.89
CA GLY A 30 10.18 -12.88 -26.27
C GLY A 30 8.72 -12.66 -26.71
N ASN A 31 7.85 -13.67 -26.67
CA ASN A 31 6.42 -13.55 -27.03
C ASN A 31 5.45 -13.87 -25.87
N ASN A 32 5.95 -14.05 -24.65
CA ASN A 32 5.12 -14.29 -23.48
C ASN A 32 5.03 -13.00 -22.67
N ASN A 33 4.02 -12.17 -22.98
CA ASN A 33 3.53 -11.13 -22.08
C ASN A 33 3.39 -11.71 -20.67
N GLY A 34 4.12 -11.12 -19.73
CA GLY A 34 4.40 -11.64 -18.39
C GLY A 34 3.29 -12.47 -17.77
N THR A 35 3.53 -13.78 -17.68
CA THR A 35 2.96 -14.58 -16.59
C THR A 35 3.70 -14.19 -15.32
N VAL A 36 3.27 -13.11 -14.70
CA VAL A 36 3.49 -12.91 -13.27
C VAL A 36 2.99 -14.16 -12.57
N ALA A 37 3.84 -14.78 -11.76
CA ALA A 37 3.39 -15.80 -10.84
C ALA A 37 2.30 -15.16 -9.98
N SER A 38 1.06 -15.61 -10.19
CA SER A 38 -0.05 -15.36 -9.29
C SER A 38 0.34 -15.99 -7.96
N ASP A 39 0.85 -15.18 -7.03
CA ASP A 39 0.91 -15.52 -5.62
C ASP A 39 -0.54 -15.76 -5.16
N ASN A 40 -0.99 -17.00 -5.31
CA ASN A 40 -2.22 -17.49 -4.73
C ASN A 40 -2.00 -17.72 -3.23
N ASN A 41 -1.64 -16.66 -2.50
CA ASN A 41 -1.90 -16.58 -1.07
C ASN A 41 -3.22 -15.81 -0.88
N ALA A 42 -4.30 -16.48 -1.27
CA ALA A 42 -5.65 -16.12 -0.88
C ALA A 42 -5.85 -16.53 0.60
N ASN A 43 -5.11 -15.89 1.49
CA ASN A 43 -5.48 -15.80 2.91
C ASN A 43 -5.52 -14.34 3.34
N ASN A 44 -6.10 -13.51 2.48
CA ASN A 44 -6.69 -12.23 2.85
C ASN A 44 -8.15 -12.47 3.26
N THR A 45 -8.34 -13.24 4.33
CA THR A 45 -9.56 -13.10 5.15
C THR A 45 -9.28 -12.12 6.29
N GLY A 46 -8.69 -10.98 5.96
CA GLY A 46 -8.94 -9.79 6.76
C GLY A 46 -10.38 -9.40 6.48
N ALA A 47 -11.27 -9.65 7.43
CA ALA A 47 -12.61 -9.08 7.40
C ALA A 47 -12.45 -7.58 7.10
N GLN A 48 -12.80 -7.17 5.87
CA GLN A 48 -12.86 -5.76 5.54
C GLN A 48 -13.90 -5.20 6.52
N PRO A 49 -13.54 -4.31 7.46
CA PRO A 49 -14.53 -3.72 8.33
C PRO A 49 -15.55 -3.07 7.42
N SER A 50 -16.78 -3.58 7.42
CA SER A 50 -17.91 -3.03 6.68
C SER A 50 -18.43 -1.75 7.36
N GLY A 51 -17.54 -1.00 8.00
CA GLY A 51 -17.84 0.29 8.59
C GLY A 51 -18.28 1.21 7.47
N GLU A 52 -19.56 1.54 7.47
CA GLU A 52 -20.11 2.53 6.55
C GLU A 52 -19.42 3.86 6.85
N PHE A 53 -18.80 4.46 5.84
CA PHE A 53 -18.19 5.77 6.04
C PHE A 53 -19.29 6.82 6.26
N ARG A 54 -19.46 7.26 7.51
CA ARG A 54 -20.45 8.30 7.86
C ARG A 54 -19.91 9.70 7.58
N MET A 55 -20.55 10.39 6.64
CA MET A 55 -20.33 11.82 6.38
C MET A 55 -20.53 12.66 7.66
N PRO A 56 -19.79 13.78 7.81
CA PRO A 56 -20.02 14.73 8.90
C PRO A 56 -21.48 15.19 8.97
N SER A 57 -22.02 15.32 10.18
CA SER A 57 -23.37 15.86 10.44
C SER A 57 -23.29 17.02 11.43
N GLU A 58 -24.41 17.73 11.61
CA GLU A 58 -24.49 18.86 12.56
C GLU A 58 -24.24 18.44 14.03
N ASP A 59 -24.41 17.16 14.34
CA ASP A 59 -24.15 16.60 15.68
C ASP A 59 -22.66 16.35 15.95
N ASP A 60 -21.80 16.44 14.93
CA ASP A 60 -20.37 16.26 15.09
C ASP A 60 -19.70 17.50 15.70
N HIS A 61 -18.57 17.31 16.39
CA HIS A 61 -17.76 18.42 16.89
C HIS A 61 -16.90 18.98 15.76
N ILE A 62 -17.35 20.07 15.14
CA ILE A 62 -16.68 20.71 14.01
C ILE A 62 -15.95 21.97 14.47
N ARG A 63 -14.70 22.11 14.03
CA ARG A 63 -13.88 23.32 14.16
C ARG A 63 -13.54 23.87 12.79
N GLY A 64 -13.81 25.16 12.56
CA GLY A 64 -13.70 25.80 11.25
C GLY A 64 -15.06 25.97 10.56
N ALA A 65 -15.06 26.40 9.29
CA ALA A 65 -16.28 26.62 8.52
C ALA A 65 -16.99 25.30 8.16
N THR A 66 -18.29 25.21 8.36
CA THR A 66 -19.06 23.96 8.09
C THR A 66 -19.15 23.64 6.60
N ASP A 67 -19.00 24.64 5.73
CA ASP A 67 -18.99 24.55 4.26
C ASP A 67 -17.58 24.55 3.66
N ALA A 68 -16.54 24.33 4.49
CA ALA A 68 -15.16 24.23 4.05
C ALA A 68 -14.98 23.20 2.92
N LYS A 69 -14.09 23.50 1.97
CA LYS A 69 -13.82 22.65 0.81
C LYS A 69 -13.22 21.29 1.19
N VAL A 70 -12.50 21.24 2.32
CA VAL A 70 -11.83 20.05 2.82
C VAL A 70 -12.25 19.80 4.26
N THR A 71 -12.64 18.55 4.55
CA THR A 71 -12.99 18.10 5.89
C THR A 71 -12.07 16.99 6.37
N VAL A 72 -11.43 17.22 7.52
CA VAL A 72 -10.60 16.21 8.20
C VAL A 72 -11.41 15.59 9.33
N ILE A 73 -11.70 14.30 9.25
CA ILE A 73 -12.36 13.56 10.34
C ILE A 73 -11.30 12.83 11.16
N GLU A 74 -11.15 13.21 12.42
CA GLU A 74 -10.24 12.57 13.36
C GLU A 74 -11.02 11.74 14.38
N TYR A 75 -10.71 10.45 14.45
CA TYR A 75 -11.11 9.57 15.55
C TYR A 75 -10.03 9.55 16.62
N SER A 76 -10.37 9.96 17.84
CA SER A 76 -9.37 10.33 18.84
C SER A 76 -9.83 10.04 20.27
N ASP A 77 -8.88 9.78 21.17
CA ASP A 77 -9.11 9.56 22.60
C ASP A 77 -8.26 10.55 23.42
N PHE A 78 -8.86 11.17 24.43
CA PHE A 78 -8.18 12.06 25.37
C PHE A 78 -7.04 11.37 26.15
N ASN A 79 -7.09 10.04 26.28
CA ASN A 79 -6.03 9.26 26.94
C ASN A 79 -4.90 8.84 25.98
N CYS A 80 -5.01 9.10 24.68
CA CYS A 80 -4.01 8.69 23.70
C CYS A 80 -2.89 9.74 23.56
N SER A 81 -1.66 9.36 23.90
CA SER A 81 -0.48 10.24 23.82
C SER A 81 -0.11 10.66 22.38
N PHE A 82 -0.46 9.85 21.38
CA PHE A 82 -0.25 10.19 19.97
C PHE A 82 -1.29 11.19 19.47
N CYS A 83 -2.56 11.03 19.87
CA CYS A 83 -3.63 11.99 19.57
C CYS A 83 -3.30 13.38 20.15
N ALA A 84 -2.76 13.43 21.38
CA ALA A 84 -2.32 14.69 21.98
C ALA A 84 -1.21 15.39 21.17
N ARG A 85 -0.30 14.62 20.54
CA ARG A 85 0.75 15.17 19.66
C ARG A 85 0.21 15.65 18.31
N LEU A 86 -0.89 15.05 17.83
CA LEU A 86 -1.54 15.44 16.57
C LEU A 86 -2.37 16.73 16.71
N HIS A 87 -3.00 16.94 17.87
CA HIS A 87 -3.86 18.09 18.16
C HIS A 87 -3.31 19.47 17.72
N PRO A 88 -2.05 19.86 18.05
CA PRO A 88 -1.52 21.17 17.62
C PRO A 88 -1.37 21.28 16.10
N THR A 89 -1.09 20.18 15.40
CA THR A 89 -0.97 20.18 13.94
C THR A 89 -2.31 20.43 13.28
N LEU A 90 -3.37 19.75 13.72
CA LEU A 90 -4.72 19.96 13.17
C LEU A 90 -5.25 21.36 13.51
N THR A 91 -4.99 21.83 14.72
CA THR A 91 -5.33 23.22 15.11
C THR A 91 -4.68 24.23 14.17
N ARG A 92 -3.37 24.08 13.91
CA ARG A 92 -2.65 24.97 13.00
C ARG A 92 -3.19 24.90 11.56
N ILE A 93 -3.54 23.71 11.07
CA ILE A 93 -4.09 23.56 9.71
C ILE A 93 -5.43 24.31 9.59
N VAL A 94 -6.33 24.17 10.57
CA VAL A 94 -7.62 24.89 10.54
C VAL A 94 -7.41 26.40 10.62
N GLU A 95 -6.42 26.87 11.40
CA GLU A 95 -6.10 28.30 11.53
C GLU A 95 -5.43 28.87 10.27
N GLU A 96 -4.50 28.13 9.65
CA GLU A 96 -3.73 28.58 8.49
C GLU A 96 -4.56 28.55 7.19
N TYR A 97 -5.56 27.66 7.12
CA TYR A 97 -6.50 27.53 6.01
C TYR A 97 -7.93 27.88 6.43
N ASP A 98 -8.08 28.99 7.16
CA ASP A 98 -9.37 29.47 7.66
C ASP A 98 -10.40 29.60 6.53
N GLY A 99 -11.61 29.07 6.76
CA GLY A 99 -12.68 28.98 5.75
C GLY A 99 -12.50 27.90 4.67
N GLU A 100 -11.32 27.30 4.52
CA GLU A 100 -11.05 26.28 3.48
C GLU A 100 -10.96 24.86 4.03
N VAL A 101 -10.51 24.72 5.29
CA VAL A 101 -10.43 23.43 5.99
C VAL A 101 -11.27 23.48 7.26
N ASN A 102 -12.03 22.41 7.49
CA ASN A 102 -12.61 22.13 8.79
C ASN A 102 -12.12 20.80 9.35
N TRP A 103 -12.22 20.69 10.67
CA TRP A 103 -11.79 19.52 11.42
C TRP A 103 -12.94 19.02 12.29
N VAL A 104 -13.27 17.75 12.09
CA VAL A 104 -14.30 17.02 12.81
C VAL A 104 -13.65 16.09 13.82
N TYR A 105 -13.92 16.30 15.11
CA TYR A 105 -13.44 15.43 16.19
C TYR A 105 -14.51 14.40 16.58
N ARG A 106 -14.18 13.12 16.48
CA ARG A 106 -15.01 12.00 16.93
C ARG A 106 -14.28 11.26 18.05
N HIS A 107 -14.92 11.17 19.21
CA HIS A 107 -14.34 10.42 20.31
C HIS A 107 -14.36 8.93 20.00
N PHE A 108 -13.18 8.28 20.05
CA PHE A 108 -13.03 6.85 19.90
C PHE A 108 -12.73 6.23 21.26
N ALA A 109 -13.72 5.60 21.88
CA ALA A 109 -13.51 4.88 23.13
C ALA A 109 -12.90 3.50 22.81
N ASN A 110 -11.74 3.20 23.39
CA ASN A 110 -10.95 1.97 23.16
C ASN A 110 -11.65 0.66 23.60
N TYR A 111 -12.93 0.70 23.97
CA TYR A 111 -13.64 -0.44 24.50
C TYR A 111 -14.60 -1.00 23.45
N ALA A 112 -14.04 -1.80 22.55
CA ALA A 112 -14.72 -2.88 21.83
C ALA A 112 -16.18 -2.59 21.45
N GLN A 113 -16.41 -1.84 20.38
CA GLN A 113 -17.67 -1.91 19.65
C GLN A 113 -17.44 -1.49 18.20
N GLY A 114 -17.41 -2.49 17.32
CA GLY A 114 -17.33 -2.33 15.87
C GLY A 114 -18.60 -1.71 15.30
N ARG A 115 -18.81 -0.43 15.60
CA ARG A 115 -19.72 0.47 14.90
C ARG A 115 -19.03 1.83 14.83
N VAL A 116 -18.23 2.01 13.79
CA VAL A 116 -18.00 3.34 13.20
C VAL A 116 -19.01 3.53 12.09
#